data_AF-A0A1M7ZZT7-F1
#
_entry.id   AF-A0A1M7ZZT7-F1
#
_cell.length_a   1.000
_cell.length_b   1.000
_cell.length_c   1.000
_cell.angle_alpha   90.00
_cell.angle_beta   90.00
_cell.angle_gamma   90.00
#
_symmetry.space_group_name_H-M   'P 1'
#
loop_
_entity.id
_entity.type
_entity.pdbx_description
1 polymer ?
#
loop_
_entity_poly.entity_id
_entity_poly.type
_entity_poly.pdbx_seq_one_letter_code
_entity_poly.pdbx_strand_id
1 'polypeptide(L)'
;MTYAALSNYKMIFLYDAIGAFLSAVFLLFTLLLFNEYFGLPRKILIFFIITASCLSSYATACFLFLKNQWRPYIRFIGIANLLYCITTIGSLIYYSSQVKPIELIYFLLEVSLILVLSYWELSLASRSKI
;
A
#
# COMPACT_ATOMS: atom_id res chain seq x y z
N MET A 1 15.50 -26.90 0.92
CA MET A 1 14.46 -25.91 0.53
C MET A 1 14.55 -24.59 1.33
N THR A 2 15.66 -24.32 2.01
CA THR A 2 15.84 -23.20 2.96
C THR A 2 16.61 -21.99 2.38
N TYR A 3 17.41 -22.17 1.32
CA TYR A 3 18.22 -21.09 0.73
C TYR A 3 17.42 -20.15 -0.19
N ALA A 4 16.37 -20.64 -0.85
CA ALA A 4 15.52 -19.81 -1.72
C ALA A 4 14.69 -18.77 -0.91
N ALA A 5 14.27 -19.11 0.32
CA ALA A 5 13.49 -18.20 1.14
C ALA A 5 14.31 -17.02 1.72
N LEU A 6 15.64 -17.17 1.83
CA LEU A 6 16.53 -16.12 2.37
C LEU A 6 16.84 -15.02 1.35
N SER A 7 16.89 -15.33 0.05
CA SER A 7 17.04 -14.31 -1.01
C SER A 7 15.71 -13.65 -1.38
N ASN A 8 14.57 -14.32 -1.15
CA ASN A 8 13.26 -13.84 -1.60
C ASN A 8 12.64 -12.73 -0.73
N TYR A 9 12.92 -12.65 0.58
CA TYR A 9 12.23 -11.64 1.42
C TYR A 9 12.62 -10.19 1.08
N LYS A 10 13.86 -9.96 0.64
CA LYS A 10 14.30 -8.63 0.20
C LYS A 10 13.55 -8.17 -1.05
N MET A 11 13.30 -9.09 -1.98
CA MET A 11 12.49 -8.78 -3.17
C MET A 11 11.06 -8.40 -2.80
N ILE A 12 10.49 -8.99 -1.74
CA ILE A 12 9.16 -8.61 -1.24
C ILE A 12 9.16 -7.16 -0.76
N PHE A 13 10.12 -6.78 0.08
CA PHE A 13 10.27 -5.37 0.51
C PHE A 13 10.50 -4.42 -0.67
N LEU A 14 11.25 -4.85 -1.69
CA LEU A 14 11.48 -4.04 -2.89
C LEU A 14 10.18 -3.84 -3.69
N TYR A 15 9.40 -4.90 -3.90
CA TYR A 15 8.13 -4.82 -4.61
C TYR A 15 7.10 -3.97 -3.86
N ASP A 16 7.01 -4.11 -2.54
CA ASP A 16 6.13 -3.26 -1.73
C ASP A 16 6.60 -1.79 -1.73
N ALA A 17 7.91 -1.53 -1.61
CA ALA A 17 8.47 -0.19 -1.69
C ALA A 17 8.14 0.51 -3.02
N ILE A 18 8.30 -0.21 -4.14
CA ILE A 18 7.97 0.28 -5.49
C ILE A 18 6.45 0.48 -5.63
N GLY A 19 5.65 -0.48 -5.15
CA GLY A 19 4.18 -0.40 -5.20
C GLY A 19 3.66 0.81 -4.44
N ALA A 20 4.07 0.98 -3.18
CA ALA A 20 3.68 2.12 -2.35
C ALA A 20 4.19 3.46 -2.91
N PHE A 21 5.40 3.47 -3.49
CA PHE A 21 5.90 4.65 -4.20
C PHE A 21 5.02 5.01 -5.40
N LEU A 22 4.67 4.02 -6.22
CA LEU A 22 3.83 4.22 -7.39
C LEU A 22 2.44 4.72 -7.01
N SER A 23 1.84 4.16 -5.94
CA SER A 23 0.59 4.69 -5.36
C SER A 23 0.74 6.15 -4.93
N ALA A 24 1.81 6.51 -4.21
CA ALA A 24 2.04 7.91 -3.83
C ALA A 24 2.15 8.85 -5.05
N VAL A 25 2.82 8.41 -6.11
CA VAL A 25 2.96 9.16 -7.36
C VAL A 25 1.60 9.32 -8.07
N PHE A 26 0.80 8.27 -8.18
CA PHE A 26 -0.52 8.33 -8.81
C PHE A 26 -1.53 9.16 -8.01
N LEU A 27 -1.46 9.11 -6.68
CA LEU A 27 -2.23 9.99 -5.81
C LEU A 27 -1.81 11.45 -5.95
N LEU A 28 -0.49 11.73 -6.07
CA LEU A 28 0.01 13.07 -6.33
C LEU A 28 -0.44 13.58 -7.71
N PHE A 29 -0.41 12.73 -8.73
CA PHE A 29 -0.90 13.03 -10.08
C PHE A 29 -2.40 13.36 -10.04
N THR A 30 -3.19 12.54 -9.35
CA THR A 30 -4.62 12.78 -9.07
C THR A 30 -4.83 14.14 -8.40
N LEU A 31 -4.03 14.45 -7.37
CA LEU A 31 -4.15 15.70 -6.63
C LEU A 31 -3.81 16.95 -7.46
N LEU A 32 -2.78 16.88 -8.30
CA LEU A 32 -2.24 18.05 -9.02
C LEU A 32 -2.95 18.34 -10.33
N LEU A 33 -3.31 17.32 -11.10
CA LEU A 33 -3.80 17.49 -12.47
C LEU A 33 -5.32 17.45 -12.58
N PHE A 34 -6.00 16.92 -11.56
CA PHE A 34 -7.41 16.61 -11.67
C PHE A 34 -8.26 17.18 -10.53
N ASN A 35 -7.83 18.29 -9.94
CA ASN A 35 -8.57 18.95 -8.87
C ASN A 35 -10.02 19.33 -9.28
N GLU A 36 -10.29 19.52 -10.58
CA GLU A 36 -11.65 19.72 -11.11
C GLU A 36 -12.39 18.42 -11.48
N TYR A 37 -11.68 17.31 -11.66
CA TYR A 37 -12.23 16.01 -12.08
C TYR A 37 -12.39 15.01 -10.93
N PHE A 38 -11.92 15.32 -9.72
CA PHE A 38 -12.02 14.47 -8.53
C PHE A 38 -12.86 15.13 -7.45
N GLY A 39 -13.61 14.31 -6.73
CA GLY A 39 -14.58 14.73 -5.72
C GLY A 39 -14.08 14.57 -4.28
N LEU A 40 -13.05 13.74 -4.03
CA LEU A 40 -12.51 13.62 -2.68
C LEU A 40 -11.85 14.93 -2.23
N PRO A 41 -12.04 15.32 -0.95
CA PRO A 41 -11.36 16.48 -0.40
C PRO A 41 -9.85 16.31 -0.47
N ARG A 42 -9.15 17.37 -0.88
CA ARG A 42 -7.68 17.45 -0.94
C ARG A 42 -6.97 16.95 0.33
N LYS A 43 -7.56 17.18 1.51
CA LYS A 43 -7.01 16.72 2.79
C LYS A 43 -6.91 15.18 2.87
N ILE A 44 -7.90 14.47 2.33
CA ILE A 44 -7.94 13.01 2.30
C ILE A 44 -6.90 12.46 1.32
N LEU A 45 -6.79 13.05 0.13
CA LEU A 45 -5.75 12.68 -0.84
C LEU A 45 -4.35 12.89 -0.27
N ILE A 46 -4.09 14.04 0.38
CA ILE A 46 -2.81 14.32 1.04
C ILE A 46 -2.52 13.28 2.13
N PHE A 47 -3.53 12.90 2.92
CA PHE A 47 -3.38 11.85 3.92
C PHE A 47 -2.94 10.53 3.28
N PHE A 48 -3.58 10.08 2.19
CA PHE A 48 -3.18 8.87 1.48
C PHE A 48 -1.77 8.96 0.88
N ILE A 49 -1.39 10.10 0.30
CA ILE A 49 -0.04 10.33 -0.23
C ILE A 49 1.00 10.18 0.88
N ILE A 50 0.77 10.79 2.04
CA ILE A 50 1.69 10.72 3.18
C ILE A 50 1.79 9.27 3.66
N THR A 51 0.66 8.57 3.82
CA THR A 51 0.67 7.16 4.24
C THR A 51 1.44 6.26 3.26
N ALA A 52 1.18 6.38 1.97
CA ALA A 52 1.88 5.61 0.93
C ALA A 52 3.38 5.94 0.91
N SER A 53 3.75 7.22 1.05
CA SER A 53 5.16 7.66 1.12
C SER A 53 5.88 7.11 2.36
N CYS A 54 5.21 7.09 3.51
CA CYS A 54 5.73 6.51 4.75
C CYS A 54 5.94 5.00 4.61
N LEU A 55 4.97 4.28 4.03
CA LEU A 55 5.09 2.84 3.79
C LEU A 55 6.21 2.52 2.80
N SER A 56 6.32 3.27 1.71
CA SER A 56 7.42 3.11 0.74
C SER A 56 8.79 3.35 1.40
N SER A 57 8.91 4.39 2.22
CA SER A 57 10.14 4.70 2.95
C SER A 57 10.49 3.59 3.96
N TYR A 58 9.49 3.09 4.68
CA TYR A 58 9.65 1.99 5.63
C TYR A 58 10.10 0.69 4.94
N ALA A 59 9.44 0.31 3.85
CA ALA A 59 9.78 -0.87 3.06
C ALA A 59 11.19 -0.75 2.45
N THR A 60 11.56 0.43 1.94
CA THR A 60 12.91 0.73 1.45
C THR A 60 13.95 0.60 2.55
N ALA A 61 13.69 1.14 3.74
CA ALA A 61 14.57 1.01 4.88
C ALA A 61 14.75 -0.46 5.29
N CYS A 62 13.66 -1.25 5.29
CA CYS A 62 13.72 -2.68 5.54
C CYS A 62 14.55 -3.40 4.48
N PHE A 63 14.38 -3.07 3.19
CA PHE A 63 15.18 -3.64 2.10
C PHE A 63 16.69 -3.40 2.27
N LEU A 64 17.08 -2.17 2.64
CA LEU A 64 18.49 -1.77 2.75
C LEU A 64 19.16 -2.27 4.04
N PHE A 65 18.48 -2.15 5.17
CA PHE A 65 19.11 -2.31 6.48
C PHE A 65 18.74 -3.61 7.22
N LEU A 66 17.64 -4.27 6.86
CA LEU A 66 17.19 -5.47 7.57
C LEU A 66 18.04 -6.68 7.17
N LYS A 67 18.70 -7.28 8.16
CA LYS A 67 19.58 -8.44 7.97
C LYS A 67 18.95 -9.76 8.43
N ASN A 68 18.09 -9.73 9.43
CA ASN A 68 17.47 -10.94 10.00
C ASN A 68 16.05 -10.64 10.54
N GLN A 69 15.26 -11.67 10.81
CA GLN A 69 13.91 -11.56 11.40
C GLN A 69 12.92 -10.73 10.55
N TRP A 70 12.82 -11.02 9.25
CA TRP A 70 11.98 -10.26 8.30
C TRP A 70 10.46 -10.41 8.47
N ARG A 71 10.01 -11.51 9.07
CA ARG A 71 8.58 -11.87 9.22
C ARG A 71 7.73 -10.79 9.93
N PRO A 72 8.10 -10.27 11.11
CA PRO A 72 7.32 -9.22 11.77
C PRO A 72 7.22 -7.94 10.94
N TYR A 73 8.25 -7.59 10.16
CA TYR A 73 8.26 -6.39 9.32
C TYR A 73 7.32 -6.56 8.11
N ILE A 74 7.34 -7.71 7.44
CA ILE A 74 6.36 -8.02 6.37
C ILE A 74 4.94 -8.06 6.95
N ARG A 75 4.76 -8.63 8.15
CA ARG A 75 3.44 -8.63 8.82
C ARG A 75 2.94 -7.22 9.09
N PHE A 76 3.82 -6.33 9.55
CA PHE A 76 3.48 -4.93 9.81
C PHE A 76 3.04 -4.22 8.52
N ILE A 77 3.79 -4.36 7.43
CA ILE A 77 3.44 -3.82 6.11
C ILE A 77 2.06 -4.31 5.67
N GLY A 78 1.83 -5.63 5.71
CA GLY A 78 0.54 -6.21 5.35
C GLY A 78 -0.62 -5.64 6.17
N ILE A 79 -0.48 -5.53 7.50
CA ILE A 79 -1.51 -4.92 8.37
C ILE A 79 -1.73 -3.44 8.02
N ALA A 80 -0.66 -2.68 7.79
CA ALA A 80 -0.77 -1.26 7.43
C ALA A 80 -1.46 -1.07 6.07
N ASN A 81 -1.15 -1.92 5.09
CA ASN A 81 -1.81 -1.96 3.78
C ASN A 81 -3.31 -2.31 3.91
N LEU A 82 -3.70 -3.22 4.82
CA LEU A 82 -5.12 -3.47 5.12
C LEU A 82 -5.81 -2.24 5.73
N LEU A 83 -5.16 -1.59 6.71
CA LEU A 83 -5.70 -0.39 7.33
C LEU A 83 -5.85 0.75 6.31
N TYR A 84 -4.89 0.89 5.40
CA TYR A 84 -4.99 1.81 4.26
C TYR A 84 -6.22 1.50 3.43
N CYS A 85 -6.40 0.24 3.00
CA CYS A 85 -7.58 -0.17 2.21
C CYS A 85 -8.90 0.10 2.93
N ILE A 86 -9.00 -0.20 4.22
CA ILE A 86 -10.20 0.09 5.03
C ILE A 86 -10.49 1.59 5.05
N THR A 87 -9.45 2.41 5.23
CA THR A 87 -9.57 3.88 5.27
C THR A 87 -9.98 4.43 3.92
N THR A 88 -9.44 3.89 2.82
CA THR A 88 -9.81 4.25 1.45
C THR A 88 -11.27 3.90 1.16
N ILE A 89 -11.69 2.66 1.42
CA ILE A 89 -13.09 2.23 1.25
C ILE A 89 -14.04 3.10 2.10
N GLY A 90 -13.69 3.33 3.37
CA GLY A 90 -14.46 4.19 4.26
C GLY A 90 -14.62 5.62 3.74
N SER A 91 -13.55 6.18 3.16
CA SER A 91 -13.57 7.50 2.54
C SER A 91 -14.46 7.53 1.29
N LEU A 92 -14.40 6.51 0.43
CA LEU A 92 -15.27 6.41 -0.76
C LEU A 92 -16.76 6.32 -0.38
N ILE A 93 -17.08 5.58 0.67
CA ILE A 93 -18.47 5.47 1.16
C ILE A 93 -18.93 6.81 1.74
N TYR A 94 -18.10 7.43 2.59
CA TYR A 94 -18.43 8.69 3.25
C TYR A 94 -18.62 9.85 2.25
N TYR A 95 -17.78 9.93 1.21
CA TYR A 95 -17.85 10.94 0.16
C TYR A 95 -18.58 10.45 -1.09
N SER A 96 -19.38 9.38 -1.02
CA SER A 96 -20.01 8.73 -2.18
C SER A 96 -20.84 9.67 -3.06
N SER A 97 -21.46 10.71 -2.49
CA SER A 97 -22.21 11.73 -3.24
C SER A 97 -21.33 12.71 -4.04
N GLN A 98 -20.04 12.80 -3.73
CA GLN A 98 -19.07 13.74 -4.32
C GLN A 98 -18.09 13.03 -5.25
N VAL A 99 -17.73 11.78 -4.92
CA VAL A 99 -16.79 10.94 -5.67
C VAL A 99 -17.25 10.77 -7.11
N LYS A 100 -16.36 11.04 -8.07
CA LYS A 100 -16.67 10.85 -9.49
C LYS A 100 -16.45 9.40 -9.92
N PRO A 101 -17.12 8.91 -10.99
CA PRO A 101 -16.94 7.53 -11.46
C PRO A 101 -15.48 7.16 -11.79
N ILE A 102 -14.71 8.08 -12.38
CA ILE A 102 -13.29 7.85 -12.70
C ILE A 102 -12.43 7.65 -11.45
N GLU A 103 -12.70 8.44 -10.41
CA GLU A 103 -12.04 8.38 -9.11
C GLU A 103 -12.38 7.07 -8.40
N LEU A 104 -13.67 6.69 -8.44
CA LEU A 104 -14.11 5.41 -7.89
C LEU A 104 -13.38 4.23 -8.53
N ILE A 105 -13.27 4.20 -9.86
CA ILE A 105 -12.56 3.13 -10.58
C ILE A 105 -11.08 3.09 -10.19
N TYR A 106 -10.42 4.26 -10.12
CA TYR A 106 -9.03 4.36 -9.70
C TYR A 106 -8.81 3.74 -8.31
N PHE A 107 -9.58 4.17 -7.31
CA PHE A 107 -9.41 3.68 -5.95
C PHE A 107 -9.84 2.22 -5.78
N LEU A 108 -10.84 1.75 -6.51
CA LEU A 108 -11.22 0.33 -6.50
C LEU A 108 -10.11 -0.57 -7.05
N LEU A 109 -9.44 -0.14 -8.13
CA LEU A 109 -8.29 -0.86 -8.68
C LEU A 109 -7.11 -0.85 -7.69
N GLU A 110 -6.80 0.30 -7.11
CA GLU A 110 -5.74 0.44 -6.10
C GLU A 110 -6.00 -0.49 -4.89
N VAL A 111 -7.20 -0.42 -4.31
CA VAL A 111 -7.60 -1.27 -3.17
C VAL A 111 -7.53 -2.74 -3.53
N SER A 112 -7.99 -3.14 -4.71
CA SER A 112 -7.97 -4.54 -5.13
C SER A 112 -6.54 -5.09 -5.22
N LEU A 113 -5.62 -4.32 -5.79
CA LEU A 113 -4.20 -4.70 -5.89
C LEU A 113 -3.55 -4.80 -4.50
N ILE A 114 -3.77 -3.81 -3.63
CA ILE A 114 -3.18 -3.77 -2.29
C ILE A 114 -3.73 -4.88 -1.40
N LEU A 115 -5.03 -5.20 -1.49
CA LEU A 115 -5.63 -6.31 -0.73
C LEU A 115 -5.01 -7.66 -1.10
N VAL A 116 -4.82 -7.92 -2.40
CA VAL A 116 -4.20 -9.17 -2.87
C VAL A 116 -2.76 -9.27 -2.37
N LEU A 117 -1.98 -8.18 -2.48
CA LEU A 117 -0.60 -8.13 -2.03
C LEU A 117 -0.50 -8.31 -0.50
N SER A 118 -1.28 -7.56 0.26
CA SER A 118 -1.32 -7.65 1.72
C SER A 118 -1.73 -9.04 2.22
N TYR A 119 -2.72 -9.67 1.59
CA TYR A 119 -3.10 -11.04 1.91
C TYR A 119 -1.94 -12.02 1.72
N TRP A 120 -1.19 -11.87 0.63
CA TRP A 120 -0.02 -12.69 0.34
C TRP A 120 1.11 -12.46 1.37
N GLU A 121 1.38 -11.21 1.74
CA GLU A 121 2.38 -10.85 2.75
C GLU A 121 2.05 -11.42 4.13
N LEU A 122 0.79 -11.30 4.58
CA LEU A 122 0.34 -11.84 5.86
C LEU A 122 0.35 -13.37 5.87
N SER A 123 -0.02 -13.99 4.75
CA SER A 123 0.07 -15.45 4.57
C SER A 123 1.52 -15.93 4.64
N LEU A 124 2.46 -15.18 4.07
CA LEU A 124 3.88 -15.53 4.14
C LEU A 124 4.44 -15.35 5.56
N ALA A 125 4.09 -14.25 6.22
CA ALA A 125 4.57 -13.95 7.56
C ALA A 125 4.08 -14.97 8.60
N SER A 126 2.84 -15.47 8.44
CA SER A 126 2.18 -16.42 9.35
C SER A 126 2.63 -17.88 9.20
N ARG A 127 3.28 -18.27 8.10
CA ARG A 127 3.84 -19.62 7.92
C ARG A 127 5.01 -19.87 8.88
N SER A 128 4.74 -20.25 10.13
CA SER A 128 5.78 -20.68 11.07
C SER A 128 6.54 -21.89 10.51
N LYS A 129 7.85 -21.97 10.76
CA LYS A 129 8.60 -23.22 10.54
C LYS A 129 7.86 -24.35 11.24
N ILE A 130 7.40 -25.36 10.49
CA ILE A 130 7.42 -26.75 10.97
C ILE A 130 8.87 -27.20 10.89
#